data_AF-A0A7L8S3I1-F1
#
_entry.id   AF-A0A7L8S3I1-F1
#
_cell.length_a   1.000
_cell.length_b   1.000
_cell.length_c   1.000
_cell.angle_alpha   90.00
_cell.angle_beta   90.00
_cell.angle_gamma   90.00
#
_symmetry.space_group_name_H-M   'P 1'
#
loop_
_entity.id
_entity.type
_entity.pdbx_description
1 polymer ?
#
loop_
_entity_poly.entity_id
_entity_poly.type
_entity_poly.pdbx_seq_one_letter_code
_entity_poly.pdbx_strand_id
1 'polypeptide(L)'
;MRHEAQQVKKERRNVREVELAARQTALPLKKYGVIYADPEWQFTPYDEDTGMDRAADNHYPTSDLLTLMRRDVGAIAAPDCVLFMWATVPMLVEAICVLDAWGFAWIDRDPTTGYLAPNKTRCRYVSHWAWLKQRIITGYWNRGKHEVLLIATRGKPVAPAMGDQLESWRDDFAVEAEAGEHSAKPDVFAEWIERQWPHTPKIELNRRGAAREGWDAWGNEAGEVAA
;
A
#
# COMPACT_ATOMS: atom_id res chain seq x y z
N MET A 1 13.70 5.70 -34.41
CA MET A 1 14.06 4.57 -33.51
C MET A 1 13.73 4.84 -32.03
N ARG A 2 14.48 5.64 -31.25
CA ARG A 2 14.17 5.86 -29.80
C ARG A 2 12.85 6.61 -29.57
N HIS A 3 12.58 7.62 -30.37
CA HIS A 3 11.35 8.43 -30.26
C HIS A 3 10.09 7.63 -30.65
N GLU A 4 10.17 6.81 -31.71
CA GLU A 4 9.08 5.90 -32.11
C GLU A 4 8.79 4.84 -31.04
N ALA A 5 9.84 4.26 -30.44
CA ALA A 5 9.67 3.30 -29.34
C ALA A 5 9.01 3.93 -28.10
N GLN A 6 9.31 5.21 -27.81
CA GLN A 6 8.65 5.95 -26.73
C GLN A 6 7.17 6.24 -27.03
N GLN A 7 6.82 6.58 -28.28
CA GLN A 7 5.43 6.80 -28.68
C GLN A 7 4.59 5.51 -28.57
N VAL A 8 5.11 4.38 -29.08
CA VAL A 8 4.43 3.07 -28.96
C VAL A 8 4.21 2.68 -27.49
N LYS A 9 5.20 2.92 -26.63
CA LYS A 9 5.08 2.67 -25.18
C LYS A 9 4.00 3.56 -24.54
N LYS A 10 3.92 4.83 -24.94
CA LYS A 10 2.92 5.79 -24.47
C LYS A 10 1.50 5.40 -24.89
N GLU A 11 1.32 4.96 -26.14
CA GLU A 11 0.02 4.50 -26.65
C GLU A 11 -0.45 3.24 -25.92
N ARG A 12 0.42 2.23 -25.77
CA ARG A 12 0.11 1.01 -25.01
C ARG A 12 -0.29 1.32 -23.57
N ARG A 13 0.42 2.26 -22.93
CA ARG A 13 0.10 2.74 -21.58
C ARG A 13 -1.29 3.37 -21.53
N ASN A 14 -1.62 4.26 -22.46
CA ASN A 14 -2.93 4.92 -22.48
C ASN A 14 -4.07 3.92 -22.66
N VAL A 15 -3.92 2.91 -23.54
CA VAL A 15 -4.93 1.85 -23.70
C VAL A 15 -5.13 1.08 -22.39
N ARG A 16 -4.02 0.67 -21.74
CA ARG A 16 -4.08 -0.05 -20.47
C ARG A 16 -4.68 0.77 -19.34
N GLU A 17 -4.41 2.07 -19.30
CA GLU A 17 -4.98 3.00 -18.32
C GLU A 17 -6.51 3.09 -18.48
N VAL A 18 -7.01 3.25 -19.70
CA VAL A 18 -8.46 3.26 -19.99
C VAL A 18 -9.12 1.93 -19.58
N GLU A 19 -8.51 0.79 -19.88
CA GLU A 19 -9.02 -0.52 -19.48
C GLU A 19 -9.12 -0.66 -17.95
N LEU A 20 -8.11 -0.20 -17.22
CA LEU A 20 -8.07 -0.31 -15.76
C LEU A 20 -8.97 0.72 -15.08
N ALA A 21 -9.06 1.94 -15.62
CA ALA A 21 -10.01 2.95 -15.17
C ALA A 21 -11.46 2.46 -15.30
N ALA A 22 -11.78 1.74 -16.39
CA ALA A 22 -13.10 1.12 -16.56
C ALA A 22 -13.41 0.02 -15.53
N ARG A 23 -12.40 -0.56 -14.88
CA ARG A 23 -12.53 -1.55 -13.80
C ARG A 23 -12.52 -0.94 -12.41
N GLN A 24 -12.42 0.38 -12.30
CA GLN A 24 -12.43 1.04 -11.02
C GLN A 24 -13.82 0.93 -10.39
N THR A 25 -13.91 0.12 -9.34
CA THR A 25 -15.17 -0.14 -8.62
C THR A 25 -15.22 0.64 -7.31
N ALA A 26 -16.44 0.94 -6.85
CA ALA A 26 -16.64 1.45 -5.51
C ALA A 26 -16.11 0.46 -4.45
N LEU A 27 -15.65 0.98 -3.32
CA LEU A 27 -15.31 0.13 -2.17
C LEU A 27 -16.57 -0.63 -1.69
N PRO A 28 -16.41 -1.86 -1.16
CA PRO A 28 -17.53 -2.63 -0.63
C PRO A 28 -18.16 -1.96 0.60
N LEU A 29 -19.41 -2.32 0.92
CA LEU A 29 -20.09 -1.81 2.12
C LEU A 29 -19.75 -2.57 3.41
N LYS A 30 -19.16 -3.77 3.26
CA LYS A 30 -18.76 -4.64 4.38
C LYS A 30 -17.69 -3.96 5.23
N LYS A 31 -17.74 -4.21 6.54
CA LYS A 31 -16.76 -3.71 7.50
C LYS A 31 -15.68 -4.75 7.77
N TYR A 32 -14.44 -4.31 7.79
CA TYR A 32 -13.26 -5.16 7.97
C TYR A 32 -12.53 -4.79 9.26
N GLY A 33 -12.11 -5.81 10.02
CA GLY A 33 -11.23 -5.62 11.17
C GLY A 33 -9.75 -5.65 10.78
N VAL A 34 -9.44 -6.09 9.56
CA VAL A 34 -8.10 -6.11 8.98
C VAL A 34 -8.17 -5.60 7.55
N ILE A 35 -7.37 -4.59 7.24
CA ILE A 35 -7.20 -4.06 5.89
C ILE A 35 -5.71 -4.20 5.53
N TYR A 36 -5.42 -4.79 4.38
CA TYR A 36 -4.09 -4.84 3.79
C TYR A 36 -4.11 -4.06 2.49
N ALA A 37 -3.19 -3.11 2.31
CA ALA A 37 -3.23 -2.19 1.18
C ALA A 37 -1.84 -2.02 0.57
N ASP A 38 -1.80 -2.01 -0.76
CA ASP A 38 -0.64 -1.61 -1.56
C ASP A 38 -1.03 -0.44 -2.47
N PRO A 39 -1.14 0.79 -1.95
CA PRO A 39 -1.64 1.92 -2.73
C PRO A 39 -0.79 2.13 -3.98
N GLU A 40 -1.46 2.55 -5.06
CA GLU A 40 -0.85 2.77 -6.36
C GLU A 40 -0.11 4.12 -6.41
N TRP A 41 0.94 4.26 -5.60
CA TRP A 41 1.71 5.49 -5.42
C TRP A 41 2.23 6.04 -6.75
N GLN A 42 1.84 7.28 -7.09
CA GLN A 42 2.51 8.03 -8.15
C GLN A 42 3.81 8.62 -7.62
N PHE A 43 4.92 8.32 -8.29
CA PHE A 43 6.24 8.87 -7.97
C PHE A 43 6.70 9.80 -9.09
N THR A 44 6.89 11.08 -8.77
CA THR A 44 7.40 12.07 -9.72
C THR A 44 8.93 12.00 -9.79
N PRO A 45 9.54 11.61 -10.93
CA PRO A 45 10.99 11.61 -11.08
C PRO A 45 11.55 13.05 -11.09
N TYR A 46 12.81 13.20 -10.70
CA TYR A 46 13.50 14.50 -10.71
C TYR A 46 13.69 15.09 -12.11
N ASP A 47 13.84 14.21 -13.10
CA ASP A 47 13.96 14.55 -14.52
C ASP A 47 12.98 13.65 -15.29
N GLU A 48 11.98 14.26 -15.93
CA GLU A 48 10.96 13.54 -16.68
C GLU A 48 11.55 12.86 -17.93
N ASP A 49 12.51 13.49 -18.61
CA ASP A 49 13.07 12.99 -19.88
C ASP A 49 13.96 11.75 -19.68
N THR A 50 14.64 11.65 -18.53
CA THR A 50 15.54 10.52 -18.22
C THR A 50 14.98 9.56 -17.18
N GLY A 51 14.03 9.99 -16.34
CA GLY A 51 13.47 9.23 -15.24
C GLY A 51 12.20 8.45 -15.59
N MET A 52 11.47 8.86 -16.63
CA MET A 52 10.21 8.22 -17.01
C MET A 52 10.36 6.75 -17.44
N ASP A 53 11.53 6.30 -17.90
CA ASP A 53 11.71 4.90 -18.31
C ASP A 53 11.55 3.89 -17.16
N ARG A 54 11.67 4.35 -15.91
CA ARG A 54 11.60 3.52 -14.69
C ARG A 54 10.37 3.82 -13.82
N ALA A 55 9.48 4.71 -14.25
CA ALA A 55 8.28 5.08 -13.50
C ALA A 55 7.32 3.89 -13.36
N ALA A 56 6.69 3.74 -12.19
CA ALA A 56 5.66 2.73 -11.93
C ALA A 56 4.48 2.87 -12.90
N ASP A 57 4.18 4.10 -13.31
CA ASP A 57 3.18 4.51 -14.31
C ASP A 57 3.34 3.79 -15.66
N ASN A 58 4.50 3.18 -15.94
CA ASN A 58 4.71 2.36 -17.14
C ASN A 58 4.12 0.94 -17.04
N HIS A 59 3.78 0.49 -15.84
CA HIS A 59 3.33 -0.87 -15.55
C HIS A 59 1.86 -0.92 -15.16
N TYR A 60 1.38 0.06 -14.39
CA TYR A 60 -0.01 0.19 -13.95
C TYR A 60 -0.36 1.68 -13.70
N PRO A 61 -1.65 2.08 -13.76
CA PRO A 61 -2.09 3.41 -13.39
C PRO A 61 -1.78 3.68 -11.93
N THR A 62 -1.24 4.86 -11.68
CA THR A 62 -0.91 5.36 -10.35
C THR A 62 -1.80 6.56 -10.02
N SER A 63 -2.00 6.79 -8.73
CA SER A 63 -2.82 7.88 -8.21
C SER A 63 -1.93 8.91 -7.51
N ASP A 64 -2.28 10.18 -7.71
CA ASP A 64 -1.72 11.27 -6.92
C ASP A 64 -2.13 11.16 -5.44
N LEU A 65 -1.42 11.89 -4.58
CA LEU A 65 -1.65 11.86 -3.14
C LEU A 65 -3.09 12.23 -2.76
N LEU A 66 -3.66 13.23 -3.41
CA LEU A 66 -5.00 13.71 -3.09
C LEU A 66 -6.07 12.66 -3.42
N THR A 67 -5.90 11.95 -4.54
CA THR A 67 -6.76 10.84 -4.97
C THR A 67 -6.69 9.69 -3.98
N LEU A 68 -5.48 9.33 -3.52
CA LEU A 68 -5.30 8.33 -2.48
C LEU A 68 -5.96 8.75 -1.16
N MET A 69 -5.76 9.99 -0.71
CA MET A 69 -6.38 10.52 0.52
C MET A 69 -7.91 10.55 0.44
N ARG A 70 -8.49 10.79 -0.73
CA ARG A 70 -9.95 10.82 -0.95
C ARG A 70 -10.60 9.44 -1.00
N ARG A 71 -9.82 8.36 -1.11
CA ARG A 71 -10.35 7.01 -1.04
C ARG A 71 -10.87 6.75 0.37
N ASP A 72 -12.18 6.55 0.51
CA ASP A 72 -12.82 6.41 1.81
C ASP A 72 -12.63 5.00 2.41
N VAL A 73 -11.38 4.60 2.63
CA VAL A 73 -11.02 3.36 3.32
C VAL A 73 -11.54 3.38 4.76
N GLY A 74 -11.66 4.58 5.34
CA GLY A 74 -12.24 4.76 6.66
C GLY A 74 -13.69 4.27 6.74
N ALA A 75 -14.47 4.38 5.66
CA ALA A 75 -15.83 3.86 5.59
C ALA A 75 -15.93 2.34 5.48
N ILE A 76 -14.85 1.59 5.23
CA ILE A 76 -14.89 0.12 5.25
C ILE A 76 -14.21 -0.47 6.49
N ALA A 77 -13.56 0.35 7.30
CA ALA A 77 -12.95 -0.10 8.56
C ALA A 77 -14.01 -0.29 9.66
N ALA A 78 -13.89 -1.40 10.40
CA ALA A 78 -14.62 -1.62 11.64
C ALA A 78 -14.16 -0.63 12.75
N PRO A 79 -14.90 -0.49 13.86
CA PRO A 79 -14.50 0.37 14.97
C PRO A 79 -13.12 0.01 15.54
N ASP A 80 -12.84 -1.30 15.64
CA ASP A 80 -11.54 -1.86 15.99
C ASP A 80 -10.96 -2.50 14.73
N CYS A 81 -9.93 -1.87 14.15
CA CYS A 81 -9.36 -2.28 12.87
C CYS A 81 -7.86 -2.07 12.86
N VAL A 82 -7.13 -3.01 12.27
CA VAL A 82 -5.72 -2.84 11.89
C VAL A 82 -5.61 -2.62 10.38
N LEU A 83 -4.78 -1.65 9.99
CA LEU A 83 -4.38 -1.37 8.62
C LEU A 83 -2.90 -1.70 8.47
N PHE A 84 -2.61 -2.54 7.49
CA PHE A 84 -1.28 -2.84 7.00
C PHE A 84 -1.14 -2.17 5.63
N MET A 85 -0.31 -1.15 5.50
CA MET A 85 -0.18 -0.38 4.27
C MET A 85 1.26 -0.30 3.77
N TRP A 86 1.49 -0.80 2.57
CA TRP A 86 2.79 -0.67 1.91
C TRP A 86 3.07 0.77 1.53
N ALA A 87 4.32 1.19 1.74
CA ALA A 87 4.87 2.41 1.19
C ALA A 87 6.30 2.17 0.71
N THR A 88 6.66 2.82 -0.38
CA THR A 88 8.08 2.97 -0.71
C THR A 88 8.70 4.00 0.22
N VAL A 89 9.99 3.83 0.55
CA VAL A 89 10.68 4.71 1.52
C VAL A 89 10.56 6.21 1.18
N PRO A 90 10.67 6.64 -0.09
CA PRO A 90 10.49 8.05 -0.44
C PRO A 90 9.08 8.58 -0.18
N MET A 91 8.07 7.71 -0.18
CA MET A 91 6.66 8.06 -0.01
C MET A 91 6.21 8.00 1.45
N LEU A 92 7.13 7.91 2.42
CA LEU A 92 6.76 7.71 3.82
C LEU A 92 5.92 8.87 4.37
N VAL A 93 6.24 10.11 4.00
CA VAL A 93 5.50 11.29 4.49
C VAL A 93 4.08 11.30 3.92
N GLU A 94 3.96 11.02 2.62
CA GLU A 94 2.71 10.86 1.88
C GLU A 94 1.87 9.73 2.49
N ALA A 95 2.50 8.61 2.82
CA ALA A 95 1.85 7.48 3.48
C ALA A 95 1.29 7.87 4.85
N ILE A 96 1.99 8.69 5.64
CA ILE A 96 1.44 9.22 6.89
C ILE A 96 0.22 10.13 6.65
N CYS A 97 0.23 10.97 5.61
CA CYS A 97 -0.95 11.76 5.23
C CYS A 97 -2.14 10.87 4.82
N VAL A 98 -1.88 9.77 4.11
CA VAL A 98 -2.92 8.79 3.74
C VAL A 98 -3.47 8.07 4.98
N LEU A 99 -2.61 7.67 5.93
CA LEU A 99 -3.07 7.10 7.20
C LEU A 99 -4.00 8.05 7.96
N ASP A 100 -3.67 9.34 8.00
CA ASP A 100 -4.51 10.38 8.62
C ASP A 100 -5.86 10.50 7.90
N ALA A 101 -5.85 10.66 6.58
CA ALA A 101 -7.05 10.77 5.76
C ALA A 101 -7.98 9.55 5.85
N TRP A 102 -7.40 8.35 5.92
CA TRP A 102 -8.15 7.10 6.07
C TRP A 102 -8.59 6.83 7.52
N GLY A 103 -8.22 7.68 8.47
CA GLY A 103 -8.59 7.55 9.88
C GLY A 103 -7.89 6.39 10.59
N PHE A 104 -6.60 6.18 10.30
CA PHE A 104 -5.70 5.25 10.97
C PHE A 104 -4.50 5.94 11.64
N ALA A 105 -4.29 7.21 11.34
CA ALA A 105 -3.58 8.16 12.19
C ALA A 105 -4.50 9.37 12.45
N TRP A 106 -4.16 10.18 13.44
CA TRP A 106 -4.74 11.50 13.61
C TRP A 106 -3.63 12.47 13.97
N ILE A 107 -3.47 13.53 13.21
CA ILE A 107 -2.45 14.55 13.43
C ILE A 107 -3.14 15.89 13.68
N ASP A 108 -3.11 16.33 14.94
CA ASP A 108 -3.62 17.64 15.31
C ASP A 108 -2.60 18.72 14.95
N ARG A 109 -3.10 19.84 14.43
CA ARG A 109 -2.34 21.08 14.33
C ARG A 109 -2.74 21.99 15.48
N ASP A 110 -1.78 22.28 16.34
CA ASP A 110 -1.97 23.26 17.40
C ASP A 110 -2.22 24.66 16.77
N PRO A 111 -3.35 25.33 17.07
CA PRO A 111 -3.71 26.58 16.43
C PRO A 111 -2.89 27.78 16.91
N THR A 112 -2.14 27.66 18.01
CA THR A 112 -1.34 28.75 18.60
C THR A 112 0.11 28.68 18.13
N THR A 113 0.71 27.49 18.14
CA THR A 113 2.12 27.25 17.79
C THR A 113 2.29 26.79 16.35
N GLY A 114 1.24 26.26 15.73
CA GLY A 114 1.29 25.63 14.42
C GLY A 114 1.95 24.25 14.41
N TYR A 115 2.33 23.70 15.57
CA TYR A 115 2.98 22.40 15.66
C TYR A 115 2.03 21.25 15.36
N LEU A 116 2.56 20.22 14.70
CA LEU A 116 1.84 18.99 14.40
C LEU A 116 2.13 17.95 15.49
N ALA A 117 1.09 17.36 16.06
CA ALA A 117 1.21 16.34 17.09
C ALA A 117 0.27 15.15 16.81
N PRO A 118 0.75 13.90 16.92
CA PRO A 118 -0.10 12.74 16.74
C PRO A 118 -1.07 12.57 17.92
N ASN A 119 -2.37 12.51 17.63
CA ASN A 119 -3.41 12.19 18.60
C ASN A 119 -3.73 10.70 18.56
N LYS A 120 -3.23 10.00 19.57
CA LYS A 120 -3.25 8.53 19.62
C LYS A 120 -4.47 7.97 20.35
N THR A 121 -5.51 8.79 20.58
CA THR A 121 -6.68 8.41 21.39
C THR A 121 -7.55 7.36 20.72
N ARG A 122 -7.71 7.45 19.39
CA ARG A 122 -8.57 6.55 18.61
C ARG A 122 -7.87 5.93 17.42
N CYS A 123 -6.87 6.60 16.86
CA CYS A 123 -6.15 6.13 15.69
C CYS A 123 -4.64 6.33 15.92
N ARG A 124 -3.82 5.39 15.48
CA ARG A 124 -2.38 5.42 15.74
C ARG A 124 -1.62 4.65 14.65
N TYR A 125 -0.62 5.29 14.06
CA TYR A 125 0.52 4.58 13.50
C TYR A 125 1.32 3.90 14.64
N VAL A 126 1.48 2.58 14.56
CA VAL A 126 2.06 1.74 15.62
C VAL A 126 3.53 1.47 15.35
N SER A 127 3.85 0.87 14.20
CA SER A 127 5.19 0.45 13.80
C SER A 127 5.19 0.09 12.30
N HIS A 128 6.29 -0.43 11.78
CA HIS A 128 6.34 -1.03 10.44
C HIS A 128 7.27 -2.23 10.40
N TRP A 129 7.09 -3.08 9.39
CA TRP A 129 8.13 -4.01 8.95
C TRP A 129 8.92 -3.42 7.80
N ALA A 130 10.21 -3.74 7.72
CA ALA A 130 11.06 -3.44 6.60
C ALA A 130 11.25 -4.71 5.76
N TRP A 131 10.76 -4.69 4.53
CA TRP A 131 11.00 -5.78 3.58
C TRP A 131 12.22 -5.45 2.73
N LEU A 132 13.30 -6.20 2.94
CA LEU A 132 14.52 -6.05 2.16
C LEU A 132 14.34 -6.63 0.75
N LYS A 133 14.71 -5.85 -0.26
CA LYS A 133 14.78 -6.30 -1.65
C LYS A 133 16.19 -6.80 -1.95
N GLN A 134 16.29 -7.91 -2.70
CA GLN A 134 17.59 -8.41 -3.17
C GLN A 134 18.29 -7.41 -4.09
N ARG A 135 17.50 -6.75 -4.96
CA ARG A 135 18.01 -5.75 -5.89
C ARG A 135 18.03 -4.38 -5.22
N ILE A 136 19.22 -3.76 -5.26
CA ILE A 136 19.40 -2.38 -4.85
C ILE A 136 18.97 -1.45 -5.99
N ILE A 137 17.97 -0.62 -5.75
CA ILE A 137 17.51 0.40 -6.71
C ILE A 137 18.36 1.67 -6.64
N THR A 138 18.13 2.60 -7.55
CA THR A 138 18.78 3.91 -7.56
C THR A 138 18.30 4.79 -6.39
N GLY A 139 19.07 5.83 -6.09
CA GLY A 139 18.67 6.88 -5.16
C GLY A 139 19.77 7.92 -5.01
N TYR A 140 19.39 9.16 -4.70
CA TYR A 140 20.29 10.30 -4.67
C TYR A 140 21.13 10.38 -3.39
N TRP A 141 20.48 10.17 -2.23
CA TRP A 141 21.13 10.21 -0.92
C TRP A 141 21.61 8.84 -0.46
N ASN A 142 20.81 7.81 -0.71
CA ASN A 142 21.10 6.42 -0.46
C ASN A 142 20.42 5.57 -1.53
N ARG A 143 20.94 4.38 -1.78
CA ARG A 143 20.32 3.44 -2.70
C ARG A 143 19.23 2.65 -2.00
N GLY A 144 18.04 2.56 -2.61
CA GLY A 144 16.92 1.84 -2.02
C GLY A 144 17.17 0.33 -1.98
N LYS A 145 16.95 -0.29 -0.82
CA LYS A 145 17.06 -1.76 -0.63
C LYS A 145 15.88 -2.31 0.17
N HIS A 146 14.87 -1.51 0.47
CA HIS A 146 13.68 -1.99 1.17
C HIS A 146 12.44 -1.18 0.82
N GLU A 147 11.30 -1.77 1.13
CA GLU A 147 10.02 -1.08 1.30
C GLU A 147 9.53 -1.28 2.74
N VAL A 148 8.59 -0.44 3.17
CA VAL A 148 8.00 -0.53 4.50
C VAL A 148 6.54 -0.95 4.42
N LEU A 149 6.14 -1.85 5.32
CA LEU A 149 4.74 -2.17 5.56
C LEU A 149 4.32 -1.52 6.87
N LEU A 150 3.64 -0.39 6.77
CA LEU A 150 3.16 0.39 7.92
C LEU A 150 2.04 -0.37 8.62
N ILE A 151 2.08 -0.36 9.95
CA ILE A 151 1.05 -0.94 10.82
C ILE A 151 0.39 0.22 11.56
N ALA A 152 -0.90 0.41 11.34
CA ALA A 152 -1.69 1.42 12.00
C ALA A 152 -3.00 0.82 12.51
N THR A 153 -3.55 1.41 13.57
CA THR A 153 -4.75 0.89 14.22
C THR A 153 -5.79 1.99 14.39
N ARG A 154 -7.04 1.62 14.24
CA ARG A 154 -8.22 2.36 14.67
C ARG A 154 -8.88 1.59 15.82
N GLY A 155 -9.28 2.29 16.87
CA GLY A 155 -9.86 1.69 18.07
C GLY A 155 -8.83 0.87 18.85
N LYS A 156 -9.23 -0.31 19.29
CA LYS A 156 -8.44 -1.25 20.11
C LYS A 156 -8.51 -2.67 19.51
N PRO A 157 -8.03 -2.89 18.28
CA PRO A 157 -8.01 -4.22 17.68
C PRO A 157 -7.12 -5.16 18.52
N VAL A 158 -7.45 -6.46 18.48
CA VAL A 158 -6.66 -7.48 19.15
C VAL A 158 -5.27 -7.53 18.54
N ALA A 159 -4.24 -7.30 19.35
CA ALA A 159 -2.85 -7.42 18.95
C ALA A 159 -2.40 -8.89 18.96
N PRO A 160 -1.37 -9.27 18.18
CA PRO A 160 -0.77 -10.59 18.27
C PRO A 160 -0.29 -10.91 19.68
N ALA A 161 -0.36 -12.19 20.06
CA ALA A 161 0.16 -12.65 21.33
C ALA A 161 1.69 -12.45 21.42
N MET A 162 2.20 -12.27 22.64
CA MET A 162 3.64 -12.17 22.89
C MET A 162 4.36 -13.43 22.41
N GLY A 163 5.36 -13.25 21.54
CA GLY A 163 6.13 -14.32 20.91
C GLY A 163 5.68 -14.66 19.48
N ASP A 164 4.45 -14.30 19.09
CA ASP A 164 3.95 -14.53 17.73
C ASP A 164 4.26 -13.37 16.77
N GLN A 165 4.78 -12.26 17.29
CA GLN A 165 5.18 -11.10 16.50
C GLN A 165 6.32 -11.44 15.54
N LEU A 166 6.21 -10.97 14.28
CA LEU A 166 7.37 -10.93 13.38
C LEU A 166 8.35 -9.87 13.86
N GLU A 167 9.65 -10.18 13.75
CA GLU A 167 10.70 -9.18 13.88
C GLU A 167 10.52 -8.08 12.83
N SER A 168 10.85 -6.83 13.20
CA SER A 168 10.68 -5.67 12.30
C SER A 168 11.48 -5.77 11.00
N TRP A 169 12.48 -6.65 10.96
CA TRP A 169 13.27 -7.04 9.79
C TRP A 169 13.76 -8.48 10.00
N ARG A 170 13.72 -9.30 8.94
CA ARG A 170 14.51 -10.54 8.80
C ARG A 170 15.16 -10.66 7.42
N ASP A 171 16.35 -11.23 7.35
CA ASP A 171 17.05 -11.45 6.08
C ASP A 171 16.29 -12.40 5.15
N ASP A 172 15.57 -13.36 5.72
CA ASP A 172 14.79 -14.35 4.99
C ASP A 172 13.66 -13.71 4.14
N PHE A 173 13.13 -12.55 4.55
CA PHE A 173 12.11 -11.83 3.76
C PHE A 173 12.64 -11.38 2.39
N ALA A 174 13.96 -11.24 2.25
CA ALA A 174 14.55 -10.86 0.97
C ALA A 174 14.44 -11.96 -0.08
N VAL A 175 14.35 -13.24 0.30
CA VAL A 175 14.28 -14.36 -0.65
C VAL A 175 12.99 -14.30 -1.47
N GLU A 176 11.86 -13.92 -0.88
CA GLU A 176 10.58 -13.76 -1.59
C GLU A 176 10.57 -12.61 -2.62
N ALA A 177 11.55 -11.69 -2.56
CA ALA A 177 11.66 -10.59 -3.53
C ALA A 177 12.10 -11.01 -4.94
N GLU A 178 12.61 -12.23 -5.12
CA GLU A 178 13.02 -12.76 -6.43
C GLU A 178 11.93 -13.58 -7.12
N ALA A 179 10.93 -14.07 -6.39
CA ALA A 179 9.94 -15.02 -6.89
C ALA A 179 8.75 -14.38 -7.64
N GLY A 180 8.64 -13.05 -7.66
CA GLY A 180 7.46 -12.33 -8.15
C GLY A 180 7.67 -11.54 -9.45
N GLU A 181 6.57 -11.33 -10.19
CA GLU A 181 6.47 -10.29 -11.22
C GLU A 181 6.65 -8.89 -10.59
N HIS A 182 7.08 -7.90 -11.38
CA HIS A 182 7.39 -6.55 -10.89
C HIS A 182 6.36 -6.02 -9.87
N SER A 183 6.84 -5.52 -8.71
CA SER A 183 6.07 -4.96 -7.60
C SER A 183 5.24 -5.96 -6.75
N ALA A 184 5.33 -7.28 -6.98
CA ALA A 184 4.65 -8.26 -6.12
C ALA A 184 5.23 -8.24 -4.71
N LYS A 185 4.35 -8.10 -3.71
CA LYS A 185 4.73 -8.06 -2.30
C LYS A 185 4.81 -9.49 -1.75
N PRO A 186 5.69 -9.78 -0.78
CA PRO A 186 5.88 -11.13 -0.22
C PRO A 186 4.60 -11.65 0.42
N ASP A 187 4.32 -12.93 0.19
CA ASP A 187 3.13 -13.57 0.74
C ASP A 187 3.24 -13.80 2.25
N VAL A 188 4.46 -13.90 2.79
CA VAL A 188 4.70 -14.09 4.24
C VAL A 188 3.99 -13.05 5.13
N PHE A 189 3.85 -11.81 4.66
CA PHE A 189 3.12 -10.79 5.42
C PHE A 189 1.62 -11.09 5.47
N ALA A 190 1.03 -11.44 4.34
CA ALA A 190 -0.39 -11.80 4.27
C ALA A 190 -0.68 -13.10 5.00
N GLU A 191 0.18 -14.11 4.87
CA GLU A 191 0.09 -15.39 5.59
C GLU A 191 0.18 -15.20 7.10
N TRP A 192 1.11 -14.34 7.56
CA TRP A 192 1.20 -14.03 8.98
C TRP A 192 -0.05 -13.30 9.46
N ILE A 193 -0.57 -12.33 8.69
CA ILE A 193 -1.82 -11.63 9.03
C ILE A 193 -2.99 -12.62 9.13
N GLU A 194 -3.11 -13.56 8.19
CA GLU A 194 -4.14 -14.61 8.24
C GLU A 194 -4.04 -15.43 9.54
N ARG A 195 -2.82 -15.84 9.91
CA ARG A 195 -2.57 -16.61 11.13
C ARG A 195 -2.97 -15.86 12.40
N GLN A 196 -2.77 -14.55 12.45
CA GLN A 196 -3.10 -13.75 13.64
C GLN A 196 -4.60 -13.40 13.73
N TRP A 197 -5.30 -13.29 12.59
CA TRP A 197 -6.72 -12.92 12.55
C TRP A 197 -7.56 -13.88 11.68
N PRO A 198 -7.56 -15.19 11.92
CA PRO A 198 -8.17 -16.19 11.00
C PRO A 198 -9.69 -16.04 10.84
N HIS A 199 -10.36 -15.43 11.82
CA HIS A 199 -11.82 -15.28 11.84
C HIS A 199 -12.29 -13.84 11.62
N THR A 200 -11.35 -12.88 11.55
CA THR A 200 -11.70 -11.47 11.36
C THR A 200 -11.95 -11.22 9.88
N PRO A 201 -13.02 -10.50 9.49
CA PRO A 201 -13.18 -10.08 8.11
C PRO A 201 -11.97 -9.27 7.63
N LYS A 202 -11.38 -9.73 6.52
CA LYS A 202 -10.15 -9.23 5.91
C LYS A 202 -10.40 -8.76 4.47
N ILE A 203 -9.73 -7.68 4.05
CA ILE A 203 -9.71 -7.23 2.66
C ILE A 203 -8.30 -6.83 2.22
N GLU A 204 -7.91 -7.22 1.00
CA GLU A 204 -6.72 -6.73 0.32
C GLU A 204 -7.11 -5.68 -0.74
N LEU A 205 -6.67 -4.44 -0.54
CA LEU A 205 -6.83 -3.33 -1.47
C LEU A 205 -5.65 -3.30 -2.43
N ASN A 206 -5.95 -3.00 -3.70
CA ASN A 206 -5.01 -3.03 -4.82
C ASN A 206 -4.47 -4.45 -5.10
N ARG A 207 -5.27 -5.48 -4.80
CA ARG A 207 -4.93 -6.88 -5.13
C ARG A 207 -4.76 -7.05 -6.64
N ARG A 208 -3.75 -7.82 -7.02
CA ARG A 208 -3.60 -8.34 -8.39
C ARG A 208 -3.92 -9.83 -8.40
N GLY A 209 -4.82 -10.24 -9.29
CA GLY A 209 -5.28 -11.62 -9.40
C GLY A 209 -6.37 -11.97 -8.39
N ALA A 210 -6.57 -13.28 -8.17
CA ALA A 210 -7.63 -13.78 -7.29
C ALA A 210 -7.43 -13.34 -5.83
N ALA A 211 -8.55 -13.25 -5.11
CA ALA A 211 -8.55 -13.04 -3.67
C ALA A 211 -7.82 -14.19 -2.96
N ARG A 212 -7.18 -13.87 -1.83
CA ARG A 212 -6.60 -14.89 -0.94
C ARG A 212 -7.73 -15.65 -0.25
N GLU A 213 -7.48 -16.91 0.09
CA GLU A 213 -8.46 -17.70 0.85
C GLU A 213 -8.80 -16.98 2.18
N GLY A 214 -10.09 -16.71 2.41
CA GLY A 214 -10.56 -16.00 3.60
C GLY A 214 -10.45 -14.47 3.54
N TRP A 215 -10.10 -13.89 2.39
CA TRP A 215 -9.99 -12.44 2.17
C TRP A 215 -10.96 -12.00 1.08
N ASP A 216 -11.51 -10.79 1.22
CA ASP A 216 -12.07 -10.08 0.08
C ASP A 216 -10.94 -9.36 -0.68
N ALA A 217 -11.12 -9.10 -1.96
CA ALA A 217 -10.15 -8.38 -2.79
C ALA A 217 -10.81 -7.18 -3.46
N TRP A 218 -10.08 -6.08 -3.55
CA TRP A 218 -10.48 -4.90 -4.29
C TRP A 218 -9.30 -4.35 -5.08
N GLY A 219 -9.54 -3.87 -6.30
CA GLY A 219 -8.53 -3.26 -7.17
C GLY A 219 -8.86 -3.48 -8.64
N ASN A 220 -8.25 -2.67 -9.52
CA ASN A 220 -8.51 -2.72 -10.96
C ASN A 220 -8.06 -4.05 -11.61
N GLU A 221 -7.18 -4.79 -10.93
CA GLU A 221 -6.64 -6.07 -11.35
C GLU A 221 -7.05 -7.23 -10.41
N ALA A 222 -7.99 -6.98 -9.50
CA ALA A 222 -8.55 -8.04 -8.67
C ALA A 222 -9.39 -8.99 -9.55
N GLY A 223 -9.35 -10.29 -9.24
CA GLY A 223 -10.25 -11.27 -9.85
C GLY A 223 -11.71 -10.92 -9.61
N GLU A 224 -12.61 -11.38 -10.48
CA GLU A 224 -14.04 -11.15 -10.30
C GLU A 224 -14.50 -11.62 -8.92
N VAL A 225 -15.27 -10.79 -8.23
CA VAL A 225 -15.95 -11.18 -6.99
C VAL A 225 -16.95 -12.26 -7.40
N ALA A 226 -16.78 -13.49 -6.90
CA ALA A 226 -17.81 -14.51 -7.06
C ALA A 226 -19.11 -13.96 -6.43
N ALA A 227 -20.11 -13.75 -7.28
CA ALA A 227 -21.41 -13.20 -6.90
C ALA A 227 -22.19 -14.15 -5.96
#